data_AF-A0A326RXQ2-F1
#
_entry.id   AF-A0A326RXQ2-F1
#
_cell.length_a   1.000
_cell.length_b   1.000
_cell.length_c   1.000
_cell.angle_alpha   90.00
_cell.angle_beta   90.00
_cell.angle_gamma   90.00
#
_symmetry.space_group_name_H-M   'P 1'
#
loop_
_entity.id
_entity.type
_entity.pdbx_description
1 polymer ?
#
loop_
_entity_poly.entity_id
_entity_poly.type
_entity_poly.pdbx_seq_one_letter_code
_entity_poly.pdbx_strand_id
1 'polypeptide(L)'
;MKTKLTLTIKKEVVEKAKRRAAGQGISLSQMIENFIEKEDPSVQYSESQLAAKKLLERLEEMESTKASKESDKVALTKYLKEKYG
;
A
#
# COMPACT_ATOMS: atom_id res chain seq x y z
N MET A 1 -13.93 24.78 3.81
CA MET A 1 -14.55 25.31 5.06
C MET A 1 -13.79 24.76 6.25
N LYS A 2 -13.62 25.52 7.33
CA LYS A 2 -12.97 25.05 8.56
C LYS A 2 -14.02 24.72 9.62
N THR A 3 -13.89 23.58 10.27
CA THR A 3 -14.82 23.11 11.32
C THR A 3 -14.04 22.90 12.62
N LYS A 4 -14.67 23.18 13.77
CA LYS A 4 -14.04 22.94 15.08
C LYS A 4 -14.28 21.49 15.50
N LEU A 5 -13.20 20.74 15.72
CA LEU A 5 -13.22 19.39 16.28
C LEU A 5 -12.72 19.44 17.72
N THR A 6 -13.54 19.00 18.67
CA THR A 6 -13.13 18.88 20.09
C THR A 6 -12.93 17.41 20.41
N LEU A 7 -11.74 17.05 20.91
CA LEU A 7 -11.36 15.68 21.21
C LEU A 7 -11.01 15.54 22.69
N THR A 8 -11.47 14.46 23.32
CA THR A 8 -11.04 14.08 24.67
C THR A 8 -9.82 13.18 24.57
N ILE A 9 -8.67 13.69 24.98
CA ILE A 9 -7.37 13.01 24.86
C ILE A 9 -6.62 13.11 26.18
N LYS A 10 -5.77 12.11 26.48
CA LYS A 10 -4.93 12.12 27.67
C LYS A 10 -4.01 13.34 27.66
N LYS A 11 -3.89 14.02 28.81
CA LYS A 11 -3.06 15.23 28.97
C LYS A 11 -1.61 15.01 28.54
N GLU A 12 -1.04 13.85 28.85
CA GLU A 12 0.34 13.49 28.47
C GLU A 12 0.55 13.47 26.95
N VAL A 13 -0.46 13.03 26.20
CA VAL A 13 -0.43 12.98 24.73
C VAL A 13 -0.46 14.40 24.17
N VAL A 14 -1.31 15.27 24.73
CA VAL A 14 -1.40 16.69 24.34
C VAL A 14 -0.06 17.40 24.53
N GLU A 15 0.62 17.18 25.66
CA GLU A 15 1.92 17.80 25.95
C GLU A 15 3.01 17.31 25.00
N LYS A 16 3.06 16.00 24.70
CA LYS A 16 3.99 15.46 23.69
C LYS A 16 3.73 16.05 22.31
N ALA A 17 2.46 16.15 21.92
CA ALA A 17 2.08 16.69 20.62
C ALA A 17 2.45 18.18 20.48
N LYS A 18 2.20 18.99 21.54
CA LYS A 18 2.62 20.41 21.57
C LYS A 18 4.13 20.57 21.41
N ARG A 19 4.94 19.77 22.13
CA ARG A 19 6.41 19.82 22.01
C ARG A 19 6.86 19.48 20.59
N ARG A 20 6.25 18.45 19.99
CA ARG A 20 6.55 18.06 18.61
C ARG A 20 6.18 19.16 17.61
N ALA A 21 5.02 19.79 17.80
CA ALA A 21 4.53 20.88 16.94
C ALA A 21 5.44 22.11 17.05
N ALA A 22 5.83 22.48 18.26
CA ALA A 22 6.79 23.56 18.50
C ALA A 22 8.16 23.28 17.86
N GLY A 23 8.67 22.05 17.96
CA GLY A 23 9.92 21.65 17.30
C GLY A 23 9.86 21.70 15.77
N GLN A 24 8.66 21.62 15.18
CA GLN A 24 8.43 21.75 13.74
C GLN A 24 8.03 23.17 13.31
N GLY A 25 7.87 24.11 14.26
CA GLY A 25 7.43 25.48 13.98
C GLY A 25 5.97 25.60 13.52
N ILE A 26 5.13 24.60 13.79
CA ILE A 26 3.72 24.57 13.34
C ILE A 26 2.75 24.51 14.52
N SER A 27 1.49 24.88 14.28
CA SER A 27 0.44 24.75 15.29
C SER A 27 0.02 23.28 15.48
N LEU A 28 -0.53 22.95 16.65
CA LEU A 28 -1.05 21.60 16.92
C LEU A 28 -2.18 21.22 15.96
N SER A 29 -3.08 22.16 15.63
CA SER A 29 -4.16 21.92 14.67
C SER A 29 -3.61 21.61 13.28
N GLN A 30 -2.59 22.35 12.83
CA GLN A 30 -1.98 22.12 11.53
C GLN A 30 -1.16 20.83 11.49
N MET A 31 -0.52 20.44 12.60
CA MET A 31 0.11 19.14 12.73
C MET A 31 -0.90 18.00 12.55
N ILE A 32 -2.09 18.14 13.14
CA ILE A 32 -3.16 17.14 13.03
C ILE A 32 -3.72 17.10 11.61
N GLU A 33 -4.01 18.25 11.00
CA GLU A 33 -4.45 18.35 9.59
C GLU A 33 -3.43 17.67 8.68
N ASN A 34 -2.14 17.98 8.79
CA ASN A 34 -1.08 17.36 8.00
C ASN A 34 -0.93 15.86 8.24
N PHE A 35 -1.21 15.39 9.46
CA PHE A 35 -1.14 13.96 9.78
C PHE A 35 -2.30 13.22 9.12
N ILE A 36 -3.51 13.76 9.25
CA ILE A 36 -4.73 13.16 8.67
C ILE A 36 -4.74 13.29 7.15
N GLU A 37 -4.23 14.36 6.55
CA GLU A 37 -4.12 14.49 5.08
C GLU A 37 -3.12 13.49 4.48
N LYS A 38 -2.07 13.12 5.24
CA LYS A 38 -1.13 12.07 4.84
C LYS A 38 -1.68 10.67 5.04
N GLU A 39 -2.58 10.50 6.01
CA GLU A 39 -3.31 9.25 6.19
C GLU A 39 -4.46 9.21 5.19
N ASP A 40 -4.24 8.63 4.03
CA ASP A 40 -5.28 8.41 3.04
C ASP A 40 -6.36 7.46 3.63
N PRO A 41 -7.57 7.95 3.98
CA PRO A 41 -8.59 7.13 4.62
C PRO A 41 -9.17 6.08 3.67
N SER A 42 -8.92 6.20 2.36
CA SER A 42 -9.30 5.20 1.36
C SER A 42 -8.45 3.93 1.42
N VAL A 43 -7.38 3.95 2.22
CA VAL A 43 -6.37 2.90 2.27
C VAL A 43 -6.15 2.43 3.71
N GLN A 44 -7.20 1.91 4.34
CA GLN A 44 -6.99 0.90 5.39
C GLN A 44 -6.77 -0.45 4.70
N TYR A 45 -5.62 -0.60 4.04
CA TYR A 45 -5.22 -1.92 3.57
C TYR A 45 -4.90 -2.79 4.78
N SER A 46 -5.68 -3.85 4.96
CA SER A 46 -5.23 -5.00 5.76
C SER A 46 -3.84 -5.45 5.28
N GLU A 47 -3.04 -6.08 6.15
CA GLU A 47 -1.74 -6.64 5.74
C GLU A 47 -1.84 -7.50 4.47
N SER A 48 -2.95 -8.22 4.30
CA SER A 48 -3.23 -9.01 3.10
C SER A 48 -3.45 -8.15 1.85
N GLN A 49 -4.11 -7.01 1.99
CA GLN A 49 -4.36 -6.07 0.88
C GLN A 49 -3.08 -5.30 0.51
N LEU A 50 -2.22 -4.99 1.48
CA LEU A 50 -0.91 -4.40 1.23
C LEU A 50 0.01 -5.38 0.49
N ALA A 51 0.00 -6.66 0.87
CA ALA A 51 0.72 -7.72 0.17
C ALA A 51 0.19 -7.92 -1.25
N ALA A 52 -1.13 -7.89 -1.45
CA ALA A 52 -1.75 -7.97 -2.76
C ALA A 52 -1.37 -6.78 -3.66
N LYS A 53 -1.35 -5.56 -3.12
CA LYS A 53 -0.91 -4.37 -3.85
C LYS A 53 0.54 -4.49 -4.32
N LYS A 54 1.44 -4.90 -3.43
CA LYS A 54 2.86 -5.13 -3.77
C LYS A 54 3.02 -6.22 -4.84
N LEU A 55 2.18 -7.26 -4.80
CA LEU A 55 2.18 -8.31 -5.82
C LEU A 55 1.73 -7.76 -7.18
N LEU A 56 0.67 -6.95 -7.21
CA LEU A 56 0.18 -6.31 -8.44
C LEU A 56 1.23 -5.39 -9.06
N GLU A 57 1.85 -4.51 -8.27
CA GLU A 57 2.94 -3.64 -8.73
C GLU A 57 4.07 -4.47 -9.36
N ARG A 58 4.46 -5.57 -8.72
CA ARG A 58 5.50 -6.47 -9.24
C ARG A 58 5.09 -7.18 -10.54
N LEU A 59 3.81 -7.52 -10.69
CA LEU A 59 3.30 -8.17 -11.90
C LEU A 59 3.22 -7.20 -13.08
N GLU A 60 2.92 -5.93 -12.83
CA GLU A 60 2.94 -4.87 -13.84
C GLU A 60 4.37 -4.56 -14.31
N GLU A 61 5.36 -4.61 -13.40
CA GLU A 61 6.78 -4.45 -13.73
C GLU A 61 7.38 -5.66 -14.45
N MET A 62 6.79 -6.84 -14.30
CA MET A 62 7.25 -8.01 -15.04
C MET A 62 6.88 -7.87 -16.51
N GLU A 63 7.90 -7.89 -17.37
CA GLU A 63 7.67 -8.02 -18.80
C GLU A 63 6.85 -9.28 -19.08
N SER A 64 5.80 -9.13 -19.89
CA SER A 64 5.00 -10.24 -20.36
C SER A 64 5.93 -11.31 -20.95
N THR A 65 5.94 -12.51 -20.37
CA THR A 65 6.64 -13.63 -20.99
C THR A 65 6.04 -13.81 -22.37
N LYS A 66 6.86 -13.65 -23.42
CA LYS A 66 6.42 -13.80 -24.82
C LYS A 66 5.59 -15.07 -24.91
N ALA A 67 4.36 -14.94 -25.42
CA ALA A 67 3.50 -16.09 -25.63
C ALA A 67 4.29 -17.15 -26.40
N SER A 68 4.30 -18.38 -25.86
CA SER A 68 4.96 -19.49 -26.54
C SER A 68 4.41 -19.57 -27.96
N LYS A 69 5.31 -19.61 -28.95
CA LYS A 69 4.90 -19.75 -30.36
C LYS A 69 4.28 -21.13 -30.63
N GLU A 70 4.49 -22.08 -29.73
CA GLU A 70 3.95 -23.43 -29.83
C GLU A 70 2.63 -23.55 -29.08
N SER A 71 1.63 -24.13 -29.75
CA SER A 71 0.36 -24.51 -29.12
C SER A 71 0.61 -25.55 -28.02
N ASP A 72 -0.05 -25.38 -26.88
CA ASP A 72 0.04 -26.27 -25.71
C ASP A 72 -0.11 -27.76 -26.06
N LYS A 73 -0.96 -28.07 -27.05
CA LYS A 73 -1.18 -29.44 -27.52
C LYS A 73 0.09 -30.05 -28.14
N VAL A 74 0.87 -29.25 -28.87
CA VAL A 74 2.12 -29.67 -29.50
C VAL A 74 3.19 -29.88 -28.43
N ALA A 75 3.31 -28.94 -27.49
CA ALA A 75 4.25 -29.04 -26.37
C ALA A 75 3.98 -30.28 -25.50
N LEU A 76 2.71 -30.55 -25.18
CA LEU A 76 2.31 -31.73 -24.42
C LEU A 76 2.63 -33.03 -25.17
N THR A 77 2.34 -33.08 -26.47
CA THR A 77 2.64 -34.25 -27.30
C THR A 77 4.14 -34.52 -27.36
N LYS A 78 4.96 -33.47 -27.49
CA LYS A 78 6.43 -33.57 -27.46
C LYS A 78 6.93 -34.11 -26.12
N TYR A 79 6.43 -33.58 -25.00
CA TYR A 79 6.80 -34.05 -23.67
C TYR A 79 6.42 -35.52 -23.44
N LEU A 80 5.20 -35.92 -23.80
CA LEU A 80 4.75 -37.31 -23.64
C LEU A 80 5.57 -38.28 -24.49
N LYS A 81 5.94 -37.87 -25.71
CA LYS A 81 6.83 -38.65 -26.58
C LYS A 81 8.23 -38.79 -25.99
N GLU A 82 8.79 -37.74 -25.40
CA GLU A 82 10.14 -37.76 -24.81
C GLU A 82 10.21 -38.57 -23.51
N LYS A 83 9.12 -38.62 -22.73
CA LYS A 83 9.04 -39.33 -21.45
C LYS A 83 8.67 -40.81 -21.57
N TYR A 84 7.82 -41.16 -22.55
CA TYR A 84 7.16 -42.47 -22.60
C TYR A 84 7.19 -43.14 -23.99
N GLY A 85 7.69 -42.46 -25.02
CA GLY A 85 7.85 -42.99 -26.37
C GLY A 85 9.31 -43.16 -26.75
#